data_AF-A0A3N2KD20-F1
#
_entry.id   AF-A0A3N2KD20-F1
#
_cell.length_a   1.000
_cell.length_b   1.000
_cell.length_c   1.000
_cell.angle_alpha   90.00
_cell.angle_beta   90.00
_cell.angle_gamma   90.00
#
_symmetry.space_group_name_H-M   'P 1'
#
loop_
_entity.id
_entity.type
_entity.pdbx_description
1 polymer ?
#
loop_
_entity_poly.entity_id
_entity_poly.type
_entity_poly.pdbx_seq_one_letter_code
_entity_poly.pdbx_strand_id
1 'polypeptide(L)'
;MNTTFKIQQIWQYLGVQDDEILIIRHYNKSDDKDEFLIAEVTQDGLKITTAPTMPELRADRPFQIIQQRDSSGKFIIPSVTQLINDKVSDY
;
A
#
# COMPACT_ATOMS: atom_id res chain seq x y z
N MET A 1 -13.13 -2.53 9.46
CA MET A 1 -12.87 -2.92 8.06
C MET A 1 -11.45 -3.48 8.01
N ASN A 2 -11.28 -4.72 7.56
CA ASN A 2 -10.01 -5.45 7.64
C ASN A 2 -8.95 -4.81 6.73
N THR A 3 -7.77 -4.48 7.26
CA THR A 3 -6.64 -3.90 6.51
C THR A 3 -6.28 -4.76 5.30
N THR A 4 -6.29 -6.09 5.45
CA THR A 4 -6.03 -7.03 4.36
C THR A 4 -7.03 -6.87 3.21
N PHE A 5 -8.31 -6.72 3.52
CA PHE A 5 -9.35 -6.55 2.50
C PHE A 5 -9.17 -5.24 1.73
N LYS A 6 -8.83 -4.15 2.42
CA LYS A 6 -8.52 -2.86 1.76
C LYS A 6 -7.34 -2.99 0.79
N ILE A 7 -6.28 -3.65 1.22
CA ILE A 7 -5.07 -3.84 0.40
C ILE A 7 -5.37 -4.71 -0.82
N GLN A 8 -6.18 -5.76 -0.67
CA GLN A 8 -6.65 -6.56 -1.80
C GLN A 8 -7.44 -5.72 -2.82
N GLN A 9 -8.33 -4.83 -2.38
CA GLN A 9 -9.06 -3.94 -3.28
C GLN A 9 -8.13 -2.96 -4.02
N ILE A 10 -7.14 -2.39 -3.32
CA ILE A 10 -6.14 -1.50 -3.92
C ILE A 10 -5.30 -2.26 -4.95
N TRP A 11 -4.84 -3.46 -4.61
CA TRP A 11 -4.06 -4.34 -5.49
C TRP A 11 -4.80 -4.58 -6.81
N GLN A 12 -6.07 -4.98 -6.72
CA GLN A 12 -6.92 -5.23 -7.88
C GLN A 12 -7.17 -3.96 -8.71
N TYR A 13 -7.41 -2.83 -8.05
CA TYR A 13 -7.66 -1.55 -8.72
C TYR A 13 -6.44 -1.04 -9.49
N LEU A 14 -5.25 -1.15 -8.90
CA LEU A 14 -4.00 -0.73 -9.54
C LEU A 14 -3.50 -1.71 -10.60
N GLY A 15 -4.09 -2.91 -10.69
CA GLY A 15 -3.66 -3.95 -11.62
C GLY A 15 -2.23 -4.44 -11.33
N VAL A 16 -1.84 -4.50 -10.06
CA VAL A 16 -0.52 -4.98 -9.62
C VAL A 16 -0.35 -6.44 -10.07
N GLN A 17 0.74 -6.72 -10.79
CA GLN A 17 1.01 -8.06 -11.33
C GLN A 17 1.54 -9.00 -10.24
N ASP A 18 1.45 -10.31 -10.48
CA ASP A 18 1.84 -11.33 -9.48
C ASP A 18 3.34 -11.31 -9.15
N ASP A 19 4.19 -10.84 -10.06
CA ASP A 19 5.63 -10.67 -9.87
C ASP A 19 6.00 -9.32 -9.22
N GLU A 20 5.04 -8.41 -9.06
CA GLU A 20 5.23 -7.11 -8.43
C GLU A 20 5.07 -7.15 -6.90
N ILE A 21 5.52 -6.08 -6.26
CA ILE A 21 5.25 -5.79 -4.85
C ILE A 21 4.43 -4.51 -4.76
N LEU A 22 3.41 -4.49 -3.89
CA LEU A 22 2.72 -3.27 -3.50
C LEU A 22 3.18 -2.85 -2.09
N ILE A 23 3.75 -1.66 -2.00
CA ILE A 23 4.21 -1.06 -0.74
C ILE A 23 3.27 0.08 -0.37
N ILE A 24 2.75 0.07 0.85
CA ILE A 24 1.85 1.12 1.36
C ILE A 24 2.43 1.67 2.64
N ARG A 25 2.81 2.95 2.63
CA ARG A 25 3.20 3.65 3.86
C ARG A 25 1.94 4.06 4.61
N HIS A 26 1.88 3.76 5.91
CA HIS A 26 0.81 4.22 6.77
C HIS A 26 1.35 4.60 8.15
N TYR A 27 0.64 5.48 8.84
CA TYR A 27 0.93 5.83 10.21
C TYR A 27 0.34 4.76 11.16
N ASN A 28 1.19 4.17 11.99
CA ASN A 28 0.79 3.30 13.08
C ASN A 28 0.50 4.15 14.32
N LYS A 29 -0.79 4.22 14.69
CA LYS A 29 -1.26 5.01 15.84
C LYS A 29 -0.77 4.48 17.19
N SER A 30 -0.52 3.17 17.30
CA SER A 30 -0.09 2.54 18.56
C SER A 30 1.36 2.87 18.88
N ASP A 31 2.20 2.96 17.86
CA ASP A 31 3.65 3.17 18.00
C ASP A 31 4.11 4.60 17.65
N ASP A 32 3.17 5.50 17.35
CA ASP A 32 3.39 6.89 16.94
C ASP A 32 4.47 7.06 15.85
N LYS A 33 4.48 6.15 14.89
CA LYS A 33 5.49 6.10 13.80
C LYS A 33 4.86 5.63 12.50
N ASP A 34 5.55 5.90 11.40
CA ASP A 34 5.17 5.32 10.10
C ASP A 34 5.68 3.88 9.97
N GLU A 35 4.89 3.06 9.31
CA GLU A 35 5.20 1.69 8.94
C GLU A 35 4.85 1.44 7.46
N PHE A 36 5.39 0.36 6.93
CA PHE A 36 5.23 -0.04 5.54
C PHE A 36 4.54 -1.39 5.51
N LEU A 37 3.38 -1.45 4.84
CA LEU A 37 2.72 -2.69 4.50
C LEU A 37 3.21 -3.13 3.14
N ILE A 38 3.75 -4.34 3.09
CA ILE A 38 4.34 -4.94 1.90
C ILE A 38 3.42 -6.08 1.51
N ALA A 39 2.71 -5.90 0.41
CA ALA A 39 1.86 -6.91 -0.18
C ALA A 39 2.57 -7.55 -1.38
N GLU A 40 2.50 -8.88 -1.45
CA GLU A 40 3.08 -9.66 -2.54
C GLU A 40 2.28 -10.95 -2.74
N VAL A 41 2.24 -11.46 -3.97
CA VAL A 41 1.64 -12.77 -4.24
C VAL A 41 2.62 -13.88 -3.87
N THR A 42 2.12 -14.87 -3.14
CA THR A 42 2.84 -16.09 -2.77
C THR A 42 2.03 -17.31 -3.21
N GLN A 43 2.58 -18.51 -3.02
CA GLN A 43 1.86 -19.76 -3.32
C GLN A 43 0.54 -19.90 -2.54
N ASP A 44 0.43 -19.24 -1.38
CA ASP A 44 -0.76 -19.23 -0.51
C ASP A 44 -1.69 -18.04 -0.79
N GLY A 45 -1.42 -17.26 -1.85
CA GLY A 45 -2.14 -16.05 -2.21
C GLY A 45 -1.45 -14.76 -1.75
N LEU A 46 -2.22 -13.66 -1.67
CA LEU A 46 -1.70 -12.34 -1.32
C LEU A 46 -1.24 -12.31 0.15
N LYS A 47 0.07 -12.27 0.35
CA LYS A 47 0.70 -12.13 1.66
C LYS A 47 0.94 -10.66 1.94
N ILE A 48 0.65 -10.24 3.17
CA ILE A 48 0.88 -8.86 3.64
C ILE A 48 1.78 -8.93 4.86
N THR A 49 2.90 -8.22 4.82
CA THR A 49 3.84 -8.11 5.92
C THR A 49 4.02 -6.65 6.31
N THR A 50 4.39 -6.39 7.56
CA THR A 50 4.66 -5.05 8.07
C THR A 50 6.16 -4.87 8.30
N ALA A 51 6.72 -3.77 7.83
CA ALA A 51 8.10 -3.37 8.09
C ALA A 51 8.12 -1.98 8.75
N PRO A 52 8.99 -1.77 9.76
CA PRO A 52 9.12 -0.47 10.43
C PRO A 52 9.87 0.56 9.58
N THR A 53 10.54 0.13 8.50
CA THR A 53 11.31 0.96 7.59
C THR A 53 11.04 0.52 6.15
N MET A 54 11.37 1.38 5.18
CA MET A 54 11.23 1.05 3.76
C MET A 54 11.99 -0.26 3.47
N PRO A 55 11.34 -1.27 2.85
CA PRO A 55 12.03 -2.50 2.48
C PRO A 55 13.13 -2.22 1.45
N GLU A 56 14.14 -3.08 1.45
CA GLU A 56 15.16 -3.06 0.39
C GLU A 56 14.51 -3.42 -0.95
N LEU A 57 14.53 -2.47 -1.88
CA LEU A 57 13.96 -2.62 -3.20
C LEU A 57 14.98 -3.31 -4.10
N ARG A 58 14.61 -4.48 -4.63
CA ARG A 58 15.47 -5.20 -5.56
C ARG A 58 15.19 -4.78 -7.00
N ALA A 59 16.24 -4.62 -7.79
CA ALA A 59 16.12 -4.17 -9.18
C ALA A 59 15.44 -5.20 -10.10
N ASP A 60 15.44 -6.47 -9.72
CA ASP A 60 14.82 -7.58 -10.45
C ASP A 60 13.32 -7.73 -10.14
N ARG A 61 12.77 -6.92 -9.24
CA ARG A 61 11.38 -7.03 -8.81
C ARG A 61 10.68 -5.68 -8.90
N PRO A 62 9.79 -5.48 -9.89
CA PRO A 62 9.05 -4.24 -10.01
C PRO A 62 8.15 -4.05 -8.78
N PHE A 63 7.89 -2.79 -8.44
CA PHE A 63 7.09 -2.45 -7.28
C PHE A 63 6.27 -1.19 -7.54
N GLN A 64 5.15 -1.10 -6.84
CA GLN A 64 4.32 0.08 -6.75
C GLN A 64 4.31 0.57 -5.30
N ILE A 65 4.33 1.89 -5.10
CA ILE A 65 4.31 2.48 -3.77
C ILE A 65 3.19 3.51 -3.63
N ILE A 66 2.44 3.41 -2.53
CA ILE A 66 1.41 4.37 -2.13
C ILE A 66 1.88 5.13 -0.90
N GLN A 67 1.90 6.46 -1.03
CA GLN A 67 2.28 7.39 0.04
C GLN A 67 1.24 8.51 0.13
N GLN A 68 0.04 8.17 0.58
CA GLN A 68 -1.05 9.13 0.70
C GLN A 68 -1.17 9.66 2.13
N ARG A 69 -1.40 10.97 2.27
CA ARG A 69 -1.63 11.63 3.55
C ARG A 69 -3.08 12.07 3.69
N ASP A 70 -3.59 12.05 4.90
CA ASP A 70 -4.85 12.70 5.22
C ASP A 70 -4.66 14.21 5.50
N SER A 71 -5.75 14.90 5.83
CA SER A 71 -5.73 16.32 6.16
C SER A 71 -4.91 16.68 7.41
N SER A 72 -4.58 15.69 8.26
CA SER A 72 -3.69 15.88 9.40
C SER A 72 -2.20 15.74 9.03
N GLY A 73 -1.90 15.42 7.77
CA GLY A 73 -0.54 15.20 7.27
C GLY A 73 0.02 13.82 7.59
N LYS A 74 -0.77 12.93 8.21
CA LYS A 74 -0.34 11.57 8.55
C LYS A 74 -0.59 10.61 7.38
N PHE A 75 0.30 9.65 7.19
CA PHE A 75 0.14 8.66 6.14
C PHE A 75 -1.02 7.72 6.42
N ILE A 76 -1.83 7.46 5.41
CA ILE A 76 -3.00 6.59 5.50
C ILE A 76 -2.96 5.50 4.43
N ILE A 77 -3.65 4.39 4.70
CA ILE A 77 -4.02 3.42 3.68
C ILE A 77 -5.29 3.96 3.00
N PRO A 78 -5.21 4.42 1.74
CA PRO A 78 -6.36 5.02 1.09
C PRO A 78 -7.42 3.97 0.75
N SER A 79 -8.61 4.44 0.39
CA SER A 79 -9.60 3.60 -0.27
C SER A 79 -9.45 3.69 -1.79
N VAL A 80 -9.93 2.69 -2.52
CA VAL A 80 -9.99 2.74 -3.99
C VAL A 80 -10.74 3.98 -4.48
N THR A 81 -11.86 4.34 -3.84
CA THR A 81 -12.60 5.58 -4.15
C THR A 81 -11.73 6.82 -4.03
N GLN A 82 -10.85 6.87 -3.03
CA GLN A 82 -9.97 8.02 -2.84
C GLN A 82 -8.87 8.07 -3.90
N LEU A 83 -8.28 6.92 -4.25
CA LEU A 83 -7.33 6.83 -5.37
C LEU A 83 -7.95 7.28 -6.70
N ILE A 84 -9.22 6.93 -6.94
CA ILE A 84 -9.96 7.39 -8.13
C ILE A 84 -10.13 8.91 -8.11
N ASN A 85 -10.60 9.47 -6.99
CA ASN A 85 -10.84 10.91 -6.88
C ASN A 85 -9.55 11.72 -7.05
N ASP A 86 -8.45 11.25 -6.46
CA ASP A 86 -7.16 11.91 -6.57
C ASP A 86 -6.66 11.91 -8.03
N LYS A 87 -6.80 10.78 -8.73
CA LYS A 87 -6.45 10.68 -10.16
C LYS A 87 -7.30 11.61 -11.05
N VAL A 88 -8.56 11.85 -10.71
CA VAL A 88 -9.44 12.77 -11.44
C VAL A 88 -9.09 14.24 -11.16
N SER A 89 -8.58 14.54 -9.95
CA SER A 89 -8.17 15.89 -9.56
C SER A 89 -6.88 16.37 -10.22
N ASP A 90 -6.06 15.46 -10.76
CA ASP A 90 -4.81 15.77 -11.48
C ASP A 90 -5.02 16.14 -12.97
N TYR A 91 -6.28 16.14 -13.45
CA TYR A 91 -6.68 16.57 -14.82
C TYR A 91 -7.39 17.92 -14.81
#